data_AF-A0A970BBT5-F1
#
_entry.id   AF-A0A970BBT5-F1
#
_cell.length_a   1.000
_cell.length_b   1.000
_cell.length_c   1.000
_cell.angle_alpha   90.00
_cell.angle_beta   90.00
_cell.angle_gamma   90.00
#
_symmetry.space_group_name_H-M   'P 1'
#
loop_
_entity.id
_entity.type
_entity.pdbx_description
1 polymer ?
#
loop_
_entity_poly.entity_id
_entity_poly.type
_entity_poly.pdbx_seq_one_letter_code
_entity_poly.pdbx_strand_id
1 'polypeptide(L)'
;MNTTLTVDDPLADQEATIVITLAASAQPRDERPALISVGVAEQLPVIKTGVFGDMPALIHEAWTAFGVRAQVAEAASEGETVAEEQVVATASTDDDEPAPMSQPSLSTPKPPAQNLSLF
;
A
#
# COMPACT_ATOMS: atom_id res chain seq x y z
N MET A 1 4.34 -20.97 36.13
CA MET A 1 4.95 -20.83 34.79
C MET A 1 4.83 -19.37 34.42
N ASN A 2 5.94 -18.64 34.36
CA ASN A 2 5.92 -17.22 34.00
C ASN A 2 6.13 -17.13 32.49
N THR A 3 5.07 -16.82 31.76
CA THR A 3 5.18 -16.51 30.33
C THR A 3 5.72 -15.10 30.20
N THR A 4 6.94 -14.96 29.73
CA THR A 4 7.50 -13.66 29.34
C THR A 4 6.78 -13.21 28.09
N LEU A 5 5.97 -12.16 28.20
CA LEU A 5 5.40 -11.45 27.05
C LEU A 5 6.48 -10.50 26.52
N THR A 6 7.18 -10.91 25.47
CA THR A 6 7.98 -9.97 24.67
C THR A 6 7.01 -9.16 23.80
N VAL A 7 6.94 -7.87 24.06
CA VAL A 7 6.25 -6.91 23.20
C VAL A 7 7.33 -6.30 22.33
N ASP A 8 7.40 -6.74 21.08
CA ASP A 8 8.32 -6.15 20.09
C ASP A 8 7.76 -4.80 19.64
N ASP A 9 8.59 -3.76 19.74
CA ASP A 9 8.25 -2.45 19.18
C ASP A 9 8.37 -2.55 17.65
N PRO A 10 7.27 -2.36 16.90
CA PRO A 10 7.28 -2.54 15.45
C PRO A 10 8.19 -1.58 14.70
N LEU A 11 8.63 -0.50 15.34
CA LEU A 11 9.51 0.51 14.76
C LEU A 11 10.87 0.55 15.48
N ALA A 12 11.19 -0.49 16.26
CA ALA A 12 12.52 -0.66 16.82
C ALA A 12 13.58 -0.53 15.70
N ASP A 13 14.65 0.20 16.01
CA ASP A 13 15.80 0.44 15.12
C ASP A 13 15.48 1.15 13.78
N GLN A 14 14.29 1.74 13.65
CA GLN A 14 13.89 2.53 12.48
C GLN A 14 13.71 4.02 12.82
N GLU A 15 14.04 4.89 11.87
CA GLU A 15 13.74 6.32 12.00
C GLU A 15 12.27 6.58 11.65
N ALA A 16 11.45 6.73 12.69
CA ALA A 16 10.03 7.04 12.55
C ALA A 16 9.78 8.55 12.47
N THR A 17 8.99 8.97 11.48
CA THR A 17 8.48 10.33 11.34
C THR A 17 7.03 10.40 11.82
N ILE A 18 6.76 11.31 12.77
CA ILE A 18 5.41 11.63 13.24
C ILE A 18 5.07 13.06 12.81
N VAL A 19 4.08 13.21 11.94
CA VAL A 19 3.56 14.51 11.51
C VAL A 19 2.22 14.76 12.19
N ILE A 20 2.11 15.90 12.86
CA ILE A 20 0.91 16.32 13.59
C ILE A 20 0.38 17.61 12.95
N THR A 21 -0.79 17.51 12.34
CA THR A 21 -1.49 18.64 11.73
C THR A 21 -2.68 18.99 12.59
N LEU A 22 -2.70 20.22 13.11
CA LEU A 22 -3.81 20.76 13.88
C LEU A 22 -4.64 21.71 13.02
N ALA A 23 -5.95 21.52 12.98
CA ALA A 23 -6.83 22.42 12.24
C ALA A 23 -6.84 23.83 12.87
N ALA A 24 -6.81 24.85 12.02
CA ALA A 24 -7.06 26.22 12.46
C ALA A 24 -8.54 26.36 12.84
N SER A 25 -8.81 26.71 14.09
CA SER A 25 -10.18 26.96 14.56
C SER A 25 -10.19 27.91 15.76
N ALA A 26 -11.37 28.47 16.05
CA ALA A 26 -11.61 29.30 17.23
C ALA A 26 -11.88 28.47 18.51
N GLN A 27 -11.95 27.14 18.41
CA GLN A 27 -12.19 26.25 19.55
C GLN A 27 -10.97 26.19 20.48
N PRO A 28 -11.14 25.76 21.75
CA PRO A 28 -10.04 25.38 22.63
C PRO A 28 -9.13 24.38 21.92
N ARG A 29 -7.81 24.47 22.16
CA ARG A 29 -6.80 23.69 21.45
C ARG A 29 -7.10 22.19 21.46
N ASP A 30 -7.53 21.66 22.60
CA ASP A 30 -7.73 20.22 22.80
C ASP A 30 -8.97 19.67 22.06
N GLU A 31 -9.94 20.53 21.77
CA GLU A 31 -11.15 20.16 21.02
C GLU A 31 -10.94 20.29 19.50
N ARG A 32 -9.80 20.82 19.06
CA ARG A 32 -9.56 21.05 17.63
C ARG A 32 -9.32 19.72 16.92
N PRO A 33 -9.85 19.55 15.70
CA PRO A 33 -9.50 18.43 14.86
C PRO A 33 -7.99 18.35 14.62
N ALA A 34 -7.44 17.15 14.78
CA ALA A 34 -6.04 16.83 14.53
C ALA A 34 -5.93 15.65 13.58
N LEU A 35 -4.89 15.66 12.77
CA LEU A 35 -4.45 14.56 11.93
C LEU A 35 -3.05 14.16 12.37
N ILE A 36 -2.87 12.87 12.65
CA ILE A 36 -1.60 12.26 13.02
C ILE A 36 -1.19 11.32 11.90
N SER A 37 0.02 11.49 11.38
CA SER A 37 0.63 10.58 10.40
C SER A 37 1.89 9.99 11.00
N VAL A 38 1.99 8.66 11.05
CA VAL A 38 3.15 7.92 11.54
C VAL A 38 3.67 7.01 10.43
N GLY A 39 4.96 7.06 10.15
CA GLY A 39 5.59 6.13 9.22
C GLY A 39 7.11 6.26 9.20
N VAL A 40 7.75 5.38 8.43
CA VAL A 40 9.19 5.40 8.18
C VAL A 40 9.44 5.71 6.70
N ALA A 41 10.70 5.98 6.35
CA ALA A 41 11.08 6.20 4.96
C ALA A 41 10.65 5.03 4.05
N GLU A 42 10.26 5.35 2.82
CA GLU A 42 9.91 4.38 1.76
C GLU A 42 8.67 3.50 2.04
N GLN A 43 8.00 3.68 3.18
CA GLN A 43 6.75 3.01 3.51
C GLN A 43 5.59 4.01 3.56
N LEU A 44 4.40 3.54 3.18
CA LEU A 44 3.19 4.35 3.26
C LEU A 44 2.82 4.58 4.74
N PRO A 45 2.67 5.84 5.18
CA PRO A 45 2.36 6.14 6.57
C PRO A 45 0.94 5.68 6.94
N VAL A 46 0.73 5.48 8.24
CA VAL A 46 -0.60 5.33 8.84
C VAL A 46 -1.10 6.68 9.28
N ILE A 47 -2.33 7.01 8.87
CA ILE A 47 -2.98 8.27 9.19
C ILE A 47 -4.14 8.00 10.15
N LYS A 48 -4.19 8.77 11.24
CA LYS A 48 -5.29 8.81 12.20
C LYS A 48 -5.82 10.23 12.31
N THR A 49 -7.11 10.35 12.57
CA THR A 49 -7.79 11.63 12.79
C THR A 49 -8.56 11.57 14.09
N GLY A 50 -8.65 12.71 14.78
CA GLY A 50 -9.37 12.83 16.03
C GLY A 50 -9.32 14.26 16.55
N VAL A 51 -9.44 14.44 17.86
CA VAL A 51 -9.24 15.74 18.51
C VAL A 51 -7.85 15.81 19.14
N PHE A 52 -7.30 17.00 19.27
CA PHE A 52 -5.94 17.20 19.77
C PHE A 52 -5.75 16.75 21.23
N GLY A 53 -6.79 16.83 22.05
CA GLY A 53 -6.77 16.35 23.44
C GLY A 53 -6.43 14.86 23.56
N ASP A 54 -6.77 14.07 22.55
CA ASP A 54 -6.52 12.63 22.49
C ASP A 54 -5.22 12.28 21.75
N MET A 55 -4.35 13.27 21.48
CA MET A 55 -3.13 13.08 20.69
C MET A 55 -2.26 11.89 21.14
N PRO A 56 -1.99 11.65 22.44
CA PRO A 56 -1.21 10.49 22.86
C PRO A 56 -1.84 9.15 22.43
N ALA A 57 -3.16 9.04 22.53
CA ALA A 57 -3.89 7.84 22.10
C ALA A 57 -3.84 7.68 20.58
N LEU A 58 -4.05 8.76 19.82
CA LEU A 58 -3.97 8.75 18.36
C LEU A 58 -2.58 8.35 17.84
N ILE A 59 -1.51 8.83 18.49
CA ILE A 59 -0.13 8.43 18.17
C ILE A 59 0.07 6.94 18.46
N HIS A 60 -0.35 6.47 19.63
CA HIS A 60 -0.22 5.06 20.00
C HIS A 60 -0.98 4.14 19.04
N GLU A 61 -2.20 4.51 18.65
CA GLU A 61 -2.98 3.78 17.65
C GLU A 61 -2.33 3.78 16.27
N ALA A 62 -1.79 4.92 15.82
CA ALA A 62 -1.11 5.02 14.54
C ALA A 62 0.18 4.17 14.53
N TRP A 63 0.96 4.21 15.61
CA TRP A 63 2.15 3.40 15.82
C TRP A 63 1.85 1.91 15.78
N THR A 64 0.85 1.48 16.54
CA THR A 64 0.43 0.07 16.60
C THR A 64 -0.07 -0.42 15.24
N ALA A 65 -0.92 0.38 14.57
CA ALA A 65 -1.44 0.04 13.26
C ALA A 65 -0.35 0.00 12.18
N PHE A 66 0.65 0.89 12.27
CA PHE A 66 1.82 0.83 11.39
C PHE A 66 2.56 -0.49 11.59
N GLY A 67 2.78 -0.89 12.84
CA GLY A 67 3.46 -2.13 13.15
C GLY A 67 2.78 -3.40 12.66
N VAL A 68 1.46 -3.46 12.79
CA VAL A 68 0.68 -4.57 12.23
C VAL A 68 0.82 -4.59 10.70
N ARG A 69 0.78 -3.43 10.04
CA ARG A 69 0.94 -3.36 8.59
C ARG A 69 2.34 -3.78 8.14
N ALA A 70 3.38 -3.35 8.85
CA ALA A 70 4.76 -3.70 8.54
C ALA A 70 4.98 -5.22 8.63
N GLN A 71 4.50 -5.86 9.70
CA GLN A 71 4.55 -7.32 9.85
C GLN A 71 3.82 -8.08 8.74
N VAL A 72 2.64 -7.58 8.32
CA VAL A 72 1.87 -8.19 7.22
C VAL A 72 2.61 -8.03 5.88
N ALA A 73 3.25 -6.89 5.65
CA ALA A 73 4.05 -6.67 4.43
C ALA A 73 5.27 -7.58 4.38
N GLU A 74 5.99 -7.75 5.50
CA GLU A 74 7.14 -8.65 5.62
C GLU A 74 6.72 -10.11 5.39
N ALA A 75 5.67 -10.58 6.05
CA ALA A 75 5.14 -11.94 5.85
C ALA A 75 4.66 -12.20 4.41
N ALA A 76 4.16 -11.18 3.71
CA ALA A 76 3.78 -11.29 2.30
C ALA A 76 5.01 -11.35 1.37
N SER A 77 6.09 -10.65 1.71
CA SER A 77 7.35 -10.70 0.95
C SER A 77 8.10 -12.02 1.12
N GLU A 78 8.00 -12.69 2.27
CA GLU A 78 8.62 -14.01 2.50
C GLU A 78 7.87 -15.18 1.83
N GLY A 79 6.61 -14.97 1.43
CA GLY A 79 5.77 -15.99 0.79
C GLY A 79 5.97 -16.15 -0.73
N GLU A 80 6.72 -15.26 -1.39
CA GLU A 80 6.86 -15.22 -2.86
C GLU A 80 8.16 -15.87 -3.37
N THR A 81 8.65 -16.93 -2.72
CA THR A 81 9.78 -17.73 -3.22
C THR A 81 9.54 -19.24 -3.27
N VAL A 82 8.32 -19.72 -3.57
CA VAL A 82 8.12 -21.09 -4.10
C VAL A 82 6.87 -21.13 -4.99
N ALA A 83 7.03 -20.74 -6.26
CA ALA A 83 6.17 -21.21 -7.33
C ALA A 83 7.08 -21.58 -8.51
N GLU A 84 7.48 -22.85 -8.47
CA GLU A 84 8.09 -23.70 -9.50
C GLU A 84 7.81 -23.19 -10.93
N GLU A 85 8.85 -22.89 -11.70
CA GLU A 85 9.52 -23.83 -12.61
C GLU A 85 8.56 -24.52 -13.60
N GLN A 86 8.95 -24.42 -14.88
CA GLN A 86 8.54 -25.26 -16.01
C GLN A 86 7.31 -24.83 -16.82
N VAL A 87 7.57 -23.98 -17.83
CA VAL A 87 6.90 -24.14 -19.13
C VAL A 87 7.98 -24.40 -20.17
N VAL A 88 8.05 -25.67 -20.56
CA VAL A 88 8.97 -26.26 -21.52
C VAL A 88 8.91 -25.51 -22.85
N ALA A 89 10.08 -25.07 -23.31
CA ALA A 89 10.31 -24.70 -24.69
C ALA A 89 10.19 -25.96 -25.58
N THR A 90 9.06 -26.15 -26.25
CA THR A 90 8.98 -27.08 -27.38
C THR A 90 9.15 -26.28 -28.66
N ALA A 91 10.40 -26.20 -29.13
CA ALA A 91 10.69 -25.95 -30.53
C ALA A 91 10.42 -27.25 -31.31
N SER A 92 9.51 -27.19 -32.29
CA SER A 92 9.48 -28.12 -33.42
C SER A 92 9.18 -27.33 -34.69
N THR A 93 10.18 -27.31 -35.56
CA THR A 93 10.17 -26.83 -36.96
C THR A 93 9.59 -27.91 -37.87
N ASP A 94 8.72 -27.53 -38.82
CA ASP A 94 8.64 -27.90 -40.26
C ASP A 94 7.18 -27.62 -40.73
N ASP A 95 6.93 -26.57 -41.52
CA ASP A 95 6.93 -26.55 -43.00
C ASP A 95 5.66 -27.18 -43.60
N ASP A 96 4.63 -26.35 -43.84
CA ASP A 96 3.66 -26.48 -44.96
C ASP A 96 2.79 -25.20 -45.05
N GLU A 97 2.96 -24.41 -46.11
CA GLU A 97 2.10 -23.28 -46.53
C GLU A 97 1.74 -23.54 -48.03
N PRO A 98 0.61 -23.09 -48.65
CA PRO A 98 -0.43 -22.13 -48.23
C PRO A 98 -1.91 -22.56 -48.48
N ALA A 99 -2.85 -21.90 -47.79
CA ALA A 99 -4.02 -21.26 -48.42
C ALA A 99 -4.84 -20.44 -47.41
N PRO A 100 -5.47 -19.33 -47.84
CA PRO A 100 -5.84 -18.22 -46.97
C PRO A 100 -7.24 -18.44 -46.39
N MET A 101 -7.45 -18.11 -45.11
CA MET A 101 -8.72 -17.54 -44.67
C MET A 101 -8.66 -17.07 -43.22
N SER A 102 -9.12 -15.83 -43.05
CA SER A 102 -9.74 -15.29 -41.83
C SER A 102 -8.82 -14.94 -40.67
N GLN A 103 -8.26 -13.72 -40.72
CA GLN A 103 -7.84 -12.99 -39.53
C GLN A 103 -9.09 -12.65 -38.68
N PRO A 104 -9.18 -13.03 -37.41
CA PRO A 104 -10.02 -12.30 -36.46
C PRO A 104 -9.24 -11.05 -36.03
N SER A 105 -9.61 -9.90 -36.60
CA SER A 105 -9.09 -8.59 -36.18
C SER A 105 -9.43 -8.36 -34.71
N LEU A 106 -8.42 -8.42 -33.83
CA LEU A 106 -8.50 -7.89 -32.46
C LEU A 106 -8.75 -6.38 -32.54
N SER A 107 -10.02 -6.00 -32.55
CA SER A 107 -10.43 -4.62 -32.37
C SER A 107 -10.30 -4.29 -30.89
N THR A 108 -9.13 -3.81 -30.46
CA THR A 108 -9.00 -3.09 -29.19
C THR A 108 -9.93 -1.86 -29.24
N PRO A 109 -10.90 -1.71 -28.32
CA PRO A 109 -11.71 -0.51 -28.27
C PRO A 109 -10.83 0.66 -27.82
N LYS A 110 -10.54 1.57 -28.75
CA LYS A 110 -9.91 2.86 -28.48
C LYS A 110 -10.87 3.72 -27.66
N PRO A 111 -10.50 4.25 -26.49
CA PRO A 111 -11.35 5.18 -25.76
C PRO A 111 -11.54 6.46 -26.61
N PRO A 112 -12.77 7.01 -26.71
CA PRO A 112 -13.01 8.23 -27.45
C PRO A 112 -12.31 9.42 -26.77
N ALA A 113 -11.54 10.17 -27.54
CA ALA A 113 -10.98 11.44 -27.12
C ALA A 113 -12.14 12.42 -26.82
N GLN A 114 -12.31 12.76 -25.54
CA GLN A 114 -13.24 13.80 -25.12
C GLN A 114 -12.66 15.15 -25.56
N ASN A 115 -13.22 15.70 -26.62
CA ASN A 115 -12.96 17.07 -27.05
C ASN A 115 -13.55 18.03 -26.01
N LEU A 116 -12.70 18.67 -25.22
CA LEU A 116 -13.06 19.81 -24.40
C LEU A 116 -13.25 21.03 -25.32
N SER A 117 -14.46 21.20 -25.85
CA SER A 117 -14.90 22.49 -26.39
C SER A 117 -15.12 23.45 -25.22
N LEU A 118 -14.18 24.36 -25.02
CA LEU A 118 -14.36 25.58 -24.25
C LEU A 118 -15.38 26.47 -24.98
N PHE A 119 -16.58 26.57 -24.41
CA PHE A 119 -17.40 27.77 -24.53
C PHE A 119 -17.13 28.65 -23.31
#